data_AF-A0A1J0AKR9-F1
#
_entry.id   AF-A0A1J0AKR9-F1
#
_cell.length_a   1.000
_cell.length_b   1.000
_cell.length_c   1.000
_cell.angle_alpha   90.00
_cell.angle_beta   90.00
_cell.angle_gamma   90.00
#
_symmetry.space_group_name_H-M   'P 1'
#
loop_
_entity.id
_entity.type
_entity.pdbx_description
1 polymer ?
#
loop_
_entity_poly.entity_id
_entity_poly.type
_entity_poly.pdbx_seq_one_letter_code
_entity_poly.pdbx_strand_id
1 'polypeptide(L)'
;MELPPVNISQVALRKILTDVINEFIRIEKSETGLAYQQKSFYIRGKISLITTLIDEKWSYKETGQSYFEFLKNLVDKYELDGVWRINDL
;
A
#
# COMPACT_ATOMS: atom_id res chain seq x y z
N MET A 1 -29.13 8.43 8.01
CA MET A 1 -28.12 8.99 8.91
C MET A 1 -26.85 9.10 8.11
N GLU A 2 -26.32 10.31 7.95
CA GLU A 2 -25.07 10.51 7.19
C GLU A 2 -23.87 10.17 8.08
N LEU A 3 -22.82 9.61 7.47
CA LEU A 3 -21.57 9.37 8.17
C LEU A 3 -20.84 10.71 8.40
N PRO A 4 -20.24 10.93 9.57
CA PRO A 4 -19.48 12.14 9.82
C PRO A 4 -18.23 12.18 8.92
N PRO A 5 -17.84 13.36 8.41
CA PRO A 5 -16.59 13.52 7.67
C PRO A 5 -15.40 13.29 8.61
N VAL A 6 -14.39 12.55 8.13
CA VAL A 6 -13.14 12.29 8.86
C VAL A 6 -12.01 12.99 8.12
N ASN A 7 -11.32 13.88 8.82
CA ASN A 7 -10.11 14.53 8.32
C ASN A 7 -8.88 13.78 8.84
N ILE A 8 -8.04 13.32 7.92
CA ILE A 8 -6.77 12.67 8.24
C ILE A 8 -5.65 13.61 7.84
N SER A 9 -4.71 13.89 8.75
CA SER A 9 -3.55 14.72 8.42
C SER A 9 -2.66 14.02 7.39
N GLN A 10 -2.01 14.79 6.51
CA GLN A 10 -1.10 14.25 5.51
C GLN A 10 0.05 13.46 6.14
N VAL A 11 0.59 13.94 7.27
CA VAL A 11 1.67 13.25 8.01
C VAL A 11 1.20 11.89 8.52
N ALA A 12 0.00 11.83 9.10
CA ALA A 12 -0.57 10.57 9.55
C ALA A 12 -0.82 9.62 8.38
N LEU A 13 -1.33 10.13 7.25
CA LEU A 13 -1.57 9.31 6.07
C LEU A 13 -0.28 8.75 5.47
N ARG A 14 0.77 9.58 5.33
CA ARG A 14 2.09 9.14 4.87
C ARG A 14 2.62 8.03 5.77
N LYS A 15 2.55 8.23 7.09
CA LYS A 15 2.97 7.20 8.06
C LYS A 15 2.18 5.90 7.91
N ILE A 16 0.85 5.98 7.80
CA ILE A 16 0.00 4.80 7.62
C ILE A 16 0.39 4.06 6.34
N LEU A 17 0.57 4.76 5.22
CA LEU A 17 0.99 4.18 3.94
C LEU A 17 2.38 3.52 4.05
N THR A 18 3.36 4.21 4.65
CA THR A 18 4.69 3.66 4.92
C THR A 18 4.60 2.35 5.70
N ASP A 19 3.83 2.32 6.79
CA ASP A 19 3.71 1.16 7.68
C ASP A 19 3.09 -0.04 6.94
N VAL A 20 2.01 0.17 6.17
CA VAL A 20 1.36 -0.93 5.44
C VAL A 20 2.19 -1.44 4.27
N ILE A 21 2.92 -0.57 3.58
CA ILE A 21 3.83 -0.97 2.49
C ILE A 21 5.02 -1.76 3.06
N ASN A 22 5.58 -1.33 4.20
CA ASN A 22 6.63 -2.08 4.88
C ASN A 22 6.18 -3.46 5.32
N GLU A 23 4.96 -3.58 5.86
CA GLU A 23 4.42 -4.88 6.23
C GLU A 23 4.20 -5.78 5.00
N PHE A 24 3.76 -5.22 3.87
CA PHE A 24 3.71 -5.95 2.61
C PHE A 24 5.10 -6.46 2.20
N ILE A 25 6.12 -5.60 2.20
CA ILE A 25 7.51 -5.99 1.89
C ILE A 25 8.00 -7.11 2.83
N ARG A 26 7.70 -7.01 4.13
CA ARG A 26 8.04 -8.05 5.11
C ARG A 26 7.37 -9.38 4.76
N ILE A 27 6.08 -9.37 4.43
CA ILE A 27 5.31 -10.57 4.05
C ILE A 27 5.93 -11.22 2.81
N GLU A 28 6.18 -10.46 1.76
CA GLU A 28 6.79 -10.97 0.51
C GLU A 28 8.16 -11.61 0.75
N LYS A 29 8.94 -11.13 1.73
CA LYS A 29 10.29 -11.64 2.02
C LYS A 29 10.34 -12.79 3.02
N SER A 30 9.34 -12.94 3.88
CA SER A 30 9.44 -13.83 5.06
C SER A 30 8.37 -14.90 5.16
N GLU A 31 7.26 -14.76 4.44
CA GLU A 31 6.14 -15.69 4.53
C GLU A 31 6.08 -16.57 3.28
N THR A 32 5.63 -17.82 3.43
CA THR A 32 5.42 -18.74 2.30
C THR A 32 4.14 -19.53 2.47
N GLY A 33 3.72 -20.23 1.40
CA GLY A 33 2.56 -21.11 1.41
C GLY A 33 1.23 -20.41 1.73
N LEU A 34 0.37 -21.09 2.48
CA LEU A 34 -0.98 -20.59 2.78
C LEU A 34 -0.96 -19.31 3.63
N ALA A 35 -0.01 -19.22 4.57
CA ALA A 35 0.15 -18.03 5.41
C ALA A 35 0.51 -16.80 4.58
N TYR A 36 1.40 -16.95 3.60
CA TYR A 36 1.71 -15.89 2.63
C TYR A 36 0.46 -15.42 1.89
N GLN A 37 -0.31 -16.34 1.31
CA GLN A 37 -1.50 -15.98 0.53
C GLN A 37 -2.47 -15.15 1.37
N GLN A 38 -2.80 -15.62 2.58
CA GLN A 38 -3.75 -14.93 3.46
C GLN A 38 -3.24 -13.54 3.89
N LYS A 39 -1.98 -13.45 4.31
CA LYS A 39 -1.38 -12.19 4.77
C LYS A 39 -1.20 -11.20 3.63
N SER A 40 -0.73 -11.65 2.47
CA SER A 40 -0.53 -10.82 1.28
C SER A 40 -1.86 -10.26 0.76
N PHE A 41 -2.91 -11.08 0.66
CA PHE A 41 -4.24 -10.56 0.28
C PHE A 41 -4.78 -9.53 1.28
N TYR A 42 -4.62 -9.79 2.58
CA TYR A 42 -5.10 -8.90 3.61
C TYR A 42 -4.38 -7.53 3.58
N ILE A 43 -3.05 -7.51 3.48
CA ILE A 43 -2.29 -6.25 3.46
C ILE A 43 -2.51 -5.47 2.17
N ARG A 44 -2.63 -6.16 1.01
CA ARG A 44 -2.96 -5.52 -0.27
C ARG A 44 -4.35 -4.88 -0.24
N GLY A 45 -5.31 -5.51 0.44
CA GLY A 45 -6.63 -4.94 0.68
C GLY A 45 -6.58 -3.65 1.51
N LYS A 46 -5.75 -3.62 2.57
CA LYS A 46 -5.53 -2.40 3.36
C LYS A 46 -4.93 -1.28 2.53
N ILE A 47 -3.87 -1.57 1.76
CA ILE A 47 -3.25 -0.60 0.87
C ILE A 47 -4.29 -0.07 -0.11
N SER A 48 -5.04 -0.96 -0.78
CA SER A 48 -6.07 -0.56 -1.76
C SER A 48 -7.15 0.33 -1.17
N LEU A 49 -7.57 0.08 0.08
CA LEU A 49 -8.54 0.93 0.77
C LEU A 49 -7.97 2.34 0.99
N ILE A 50 -6.75 2.43 1.54
CA ILE A 50 -6.11 3.71 1.83
C ILE A 50 -5.86 4.51 0.54
N THR A 51 -5.35 3.86 -0.49
CA THR A 51 -5.04 4.53 -1.76
C THR A 51 -6.31 4.99 -2.47
N THR A 52 -7.41 4.24 -2.37
CA THR A 52 -8.72 4.68 -2.89
C THR A 52 -9.24 5.94 -2.19
N LEU A 53 -8.96 6.12 -0.88
CA LEU A 53 -9.36 7.32 -0.14
C LEU A 53 -8.62 8.59 -0.61
N ILE A 54 -7.49 8.44 -1.30
CA ILE A 54 -6.71 9.53 -1.90
C ILE A 54 -6.75 9.51 -3.43
N ASP A 55 -7.72 8.79 -4.00
CA ASP A 55 -7.93 8.62 -5.44
C ASP A 55 -6.75 8.03 -6.22
N GLU A 56 -5.95 7.20 -5.55
CA GLU A 56 -4.89 6.39 -6.13
C GLU A 56 -5.38 4.94 -6.26
N LYS A 57 -5.85 4.57 -7.46
CA LYS A 57 -6.39 3.23 -7.71
C LYS A 57 -5.44 2.43 -8.59
N TRP A 58 -5.10 1.22 -8.14
CA TRP A 58 -4.36 0.28 -8.97
C TRP A 58 -5.30 -0.50 -9.87
N SER A 59 -5.05 -0.47 -11.18
CA SER A 59 -5.76 -1.27 -12.18
C SER A 59 -4.78 -1.76 -13.23
N TYR A 60 -4.44 -3.07 -13.17
CA TYR A 60 -3.57 -3.69 -14.18
C TYR A 60 -4.15 -3.55 -15.60
N LYS A 61 -5.47 -3.59 -15.74
CA LYS A 61 -6.14 -3.51 -17.06
C LYS A 61 -6.01 -2.13 -17.69
N GLU A 62 -6.05 -1.07 -16.88
CA GLU A 62 -6.00 0.32 -17.37
C GLU A 62 -4.57 0.79 -17.59
N THR A 63 -3.65 0.37 -16.72
CA THR A 63 -2.29 0.91 -16.69
C THR A 63 -1.24 -0.03 -17.24
N GLY A 64 -1.52 -1.33 -17.33
CA GLY A 64 -0.52 -2.37 -17.57
C GLY A 64 0.52 -2.50 -16.45
N GLN A 65 0.39 -1.71 -15.38
CA GLN A 65 1.38 -1.58 -14.33
C GLN A 65 1.29 -2.74 -13.35
N SER A 66 2.43 -3.36 -13.04
CA SER A 66 2.50 -4.36 -11.97
C SER A 66 2.16 -3.74 -10.61
N TYR A 67 1.75 -4.57 -9.65
CA TYR A 67 1.44 -4.07 -8.31
C TYR A 67 2.67 -3.47 -7.62
N PHE A 68 3.86 -4.01 -7.87
CA PHE A 68 5.12 -3.51 -7.31
C PHE A 68 5.50 -2.13 -7.86
N GLU A 69 5.38 -1.94 -9.17
CA GLU A 69 5.59 -0.62 -9.77
C GLU A 69 4.60 0.41 -9.23
N PHE A 70 3.35 0.01 -9.00
CA PHE A 70 2.35 0.89 -8.38
C PHE A 70 2.77 1.32 -6.97
N LEU A 71 3.23 0.38 -6.13
CA LEU A 71 3.72 0.72 -4.79
C LEU A 71 4.96 1.61 -4.86
N LYS A 72 5.89 1.34 -5.77
CA LYS A 72 7.07 2.18 -5.98
C LYS A 72 6.67 3.61 -6.36
N ASN A 73 5.73 3.76 -7.29
CA ASN A 73 5.22 5.08 -7.66
C ASN A 73 4.57 5.81 -6.48
N LEU A 74 3.85 5.12 -5.60
CA LEU A 74 3.29 5.74 -4.39
C LEU A 74 4.39 6.22 -3.44
N VAL A 75 5.42 5.39 -3.23
CA VAL A 75 6.56 5.75 -2.38
C VAL A 75 7.25 7.00 -2.89
N ASP A 76 7.52 7.04 -4.19
CA ASP A 76 8.20 8.17 -4.83
C ASP A 76 7.30 9.43 -4.85
N LYS A 77 6.02 9.29 -5.24
CA LYS A 77 5.07 10.41 -5.37
C LYS A 77 4.78 11.11 -4.05
N TYR A 78 4.70 10.36 -2.95
CA TYR A 78 4.34 10.89 -1.63
C TYR A 78 5.53 11.02 -0.68
N GLU A 79 6.75 10.77 -1.15
CA GLU A 79 7.98 10.81 -0.36
C GLU A 79 7.79 10.04 0.96
N LEU A 80 7.44 8.75 0.83
CA LEU A 80 7.15 7.89 1.98
C LEU A 80 8.45 7.48 2.68
N ASP A 81 8.98 8.40 3.49
CA ASP A 81 10.19 8.19 4.28
C ASP A 81 10.06 6.96 5.17
N GLY A 82 11.07 6.08 5.12
CA GLY A 82 11.12 4.86 5.92
C GLY A 82 10.55 3.61 5.27
N VAL A 83 10.14 3.65 3.98
CA VAL A 83 9.84 2.41 3.25
C VAL A 83 11.13 1.64 2.95
N TRP A 84 11.22 0.42 3.47
CA TRP A 84 12.42 -0.43 3.40
C TRP A 84 12.56 -1.08 2.04
N ARG A 85 13.58 -0.69 1.27
CA ARG A 85 14.07 -1.49 0.13
C ARG A 85 12.95 -1.90 -0.85
N ILE A 86 12.06 -0.96 -1.20
CA ILE A 86 11.01 -1.19 -2.20
C ILE A 86 11.60 -1.61 -3.56
N ASN A 87 12.84 -1.17 -3.85
CA ASN A 87 13.58 -1.56 -5.05
C ASN A 87 14.13 -2.99 -5.03
N ASP A 88 14.08 -3.69 -3.89
CA ASP A 88 14.52 -5.08 -3.74
C ASP A 88 13.36 -6.08 -3.88
N LEU A 89 12.17 -5.62 -4.27
CA LEU A 89 11.00 -6.44 -4.59
C LEU A 89 10.90 -6.73 -6.10
#